data_AF-A0A522UEQ4-F1
#
_entry.id   AF-A0A522UEQ4-F1
#
_cell.length_a   1.000
_cell.length_b   1.000
_cell.length_c   1.000
_cell.angle_alpha   90.00
_cell.angle_beta   90.00
_cell.angle_gamma   90.00
#
_symmetry.space_group_name_H-M   'P 1'
#
loop_
_entity.id
_entity.type
_entity.pdbx_description
1 polymer ?
#
loop_
_entity_poly.entity_id
_entity_poly.type
_entity_poly.pdbx_seq_one_letter_code
_entity_poly.pdbx_strand_id
1 'polypeptide(L)'
;MNDKEDAKAERFLDCIGLFCPIPIFNTTHEMEKIEIGQVLEMVTDDPAAVQDIPRWAKRAGHHFLKLWKEGDHYHFLIRKGT
;
A
#
# COMPACT_ATOMS: atom_id res chain seq x y z
N MET A 1 -6.48 21.35 16.67
CA MET A 1 -7.24 20.20 16.17
C MET A 1 -6.79 19.98 14.73
N ASN A 2 -5.79 19.13 14.51
CA ASN A 2 -5.34 18.80 13.17
C ASN A 2 -5.09 17.29 13.12
N ASP A 3 -6.17 16.53 13.30
CA ASP A 3 -6.20 15.06 13.22
C ASP A 3 -6.16 14.63 11.75
N LYS A 4 -5.02 14.87 11.11
CA LYS A 4 -4.62 14.14 9.92
C LYS A 4 -3.23 13.61 10.24
N GLU A 5 -3.19 12.51 10.98
CA GLU A 5 -1.97 11.74 11.15
C GLU A 5 -1.40 11.45 9.76
N ASP A 6 -0.36 12.20 9.41
CA ASP A 6 0.63 11.81 8.43
C ASP A 6 1.18 10.47 8.91
N ALA A 7 0.53 9.38 8.50
CA ALA A 7 1.06 8.05 8.66
C ALA A 7 2.35 8.03 7.84
N LYS A 8 3.46 8.40 8.48
CA LYS A 8 4.76 8.51 7.85
C LYS A 8 5.10 7.15 7.30
N ALA A 9 5.14 7.05 5.97
CA ALA A 9 5.57 5.84 5.30
C ALA A 9 7.02 5.56 5.70
N GLU A 10 7.25 4.42 6.33
CA GLU A 10 8.60 3.96 6.70
C GLU A 10 9.28 3.24 5.54
N ARG A 11 8.46 2.72 4.62
CA ARG A 11 8.90 2.14 3.36
C ARG A 11 8.05 2.68 2.22
N PHE A 12 8.70 2.83 1.08
CA PHE A 12 8.10 3.24 -0.18
C PHE A 12 8.36 2.15 -1.20
N LEU A 13 7.31 1.71 -1.89
CA LEU A 13 7.33 0.68 -2.91
C LEU A 13 6.79 1.25 -4.22
N ASP A 14 7.66 1.32 -5.22
CA ASP A 14 7.29 1.69 -6.57
C ASP A 14 6.86 0.44 -7.35
N CYS A 15 5.61 0.43 -7.81
CA CYS A 15 5.00 -0.58 -8.66
C CYS A 15 4.41 0.03 -9.94
N ILE A 16 4.92 1.19 -10.39
CA ILE A 16 4.54 1.79 -11.66
C ILE A 16 5.07 0.94 -12.82
N GLY A 17 4.23 0.68 -13.83
CA GLY A 17 4.56 -0.15 -14.99
C GLY A 17 4.58 -1.66 -14.71
N LEU A 18 4.22 -2.07 -13.48
CA LEU A 18 4.07 -3.47 -13.10
C LEU A 18 2.59 -3.86 -13.14
N PHE A 19 2.28 -4.84 -13.98
CA PHE A 19 0.91 -5.35 -14.12
C PHE A 19 0.70 -6.60 -13.28
N CYS A 20 -0.57 -6.86 -12.95
CA CYS A 20 -1.00 -8.03 -12.19
C CYS A 20 -0.36 -9.34 -12.73
N PRO A 21 0.24 -10.18 -11.86
CA PRO A 21 0.16 -10.20 -10.39
C PRO A 21 1.31 -9.51 -9.64
N ILE A 22 2.20 -8.80 -10.34
CA ILE A 22 3.46 -8.33 -9.74
C ILE A 22 3.27 -7.31 -8.59
N PRO A 23 2.35 -6.33 -8.65
CA PRO A 23 2.19 -5.36 -7.57
C PRO A 23 1.83 -6.01 -6.22
N ILE A 24 0.95 -7.01 -6.22
CA ILE A 24 0.54 -7.72 -5.00
C ILE A 24 1.73 -8.51 -4.44
N PHE A 25 2.51 -9.16 -5.30
CA PHE A 25 3.67 -9.94 -4.87
C PHE A 25 4.73 -9.04 -4.23
N ASN A 26 5.07 -7.93 -4.86
CA ASN A 26 6.02 -6.96 -4.32
C ASN A 26 5.52 -6.32 -3.02
N THR A 27 4.23 -5.97 -2.95
CA THR A 27 3.62 -5.44 -1.72
C THR A 27 3.70 -6.45 -0.60
N THR A 28 3.40 -7.72 -0.87
CA THR A 28 3.48 -8.79 0.13
C THR A 28 4.92 -8.96 0.61
N HIS A 29 5.87 -9.04 -0.31
CA HIS A 29 7.28 -9.22 0.01
C HIS A 29 7.86 -8.04 0.79
N GLU A 30 7.48 -6.80 0.46
CA GLU A 30 7.93 -5.63 1.20
C GLU A 30 7.26 -5.52 2.56
N MET A 31 5.98 -5.91 2.65
CA MET A 31 5.25 -5.99 3.92
C MET A 31 5.85 -7.05 4.86
N GLU A 32 6.40 -8.14 4.35
CA GLU A 32 7.12 -9.13 5.16
C GLU A 32 8.38 -8.54 5.81
N LYS A 33 9.06 -7.60 5.15
CA LYS A 33 10.31 -6.97 5.64
C LYS A 33 10.10 -5.88 6.68
N ILE A 34 8.91 -5.30 6.78
CA ILE A 34 8.62 -4.26 7.78
C ILE A 34 8.10 -4.85 9.10
N GLU A 35 8.21 -4.10 10.18
CA GLU A 35 7.74 -4.52 11.50
C GLU A 35 6.23 -4.27 11.68
N ILE A 36 5.61 -5.02 12.58
CA ILE A 36 4.19 -4.83 12.91
C ILE A 36 4.00 -3.39 13.40
N GLY A 37 3.01 -2.71 12.83
CA GLY A 37 2.71 -1.32 13.13
C GLY A 37 3.40 -0.31 12.21
N GLN A 38 4.39 -0.72 11.40
CA GLN A 38 5.00 0.15 10.37
C GLN A 38 4.07 0.31 9.15
N VAL A 39 4.31 1.38 8.40
CA VAL A 39 3.49 1.78 7.24
C VAL A 39 4.30 1.68 5.95
N LEU A 40 3.74 0.99 4.97
CA LEU A 40 4.20 0.90 3.59
C LEU A 40 3.37 1.85 2.72
N GLU A 41 4.05 2.74 2.01
CA GLU A 41 3.48 3.45 0.87
C GLU A 41 3.77 2.68 -0.41
N MET A 42 2.73 2.35 -1.18
CA MET A 42 2.86 1.72 -2.49
C MET A 42 2.28 2.63 -3.57
N VAL A 43 2.99 2.80 -4.68
CA VAL A 43 2.53 3.58 -5.84
C VAL A 43 2.41 2.68 -7.06
N THR A 44 1.33 2.83 -7.83
CA THR A 44 1.11 2.07 -9.06
C THR A 44 0.20 2.84 -10.02
N ASP A 45 0.37 2.63 -11.31
CA ASP A 45 -0.50 3.14 -12.39
C ASP A 45 -1.62 2.14 -12.76
N ASP A 46 -1.66 0.95 -12.14
CA ASP A 46 -2.66 -0.07 -12.42
C ASP A 46 -4.02 0.25 -11.75
N PRO A 47 -5.09 0.51 -12.53
CA PRO A 47 -6.42 0.73 -11.97
C PRO A 47 -7.01 -0.50 -11.26
N ALA A 48 -6.54 -1.73 -11.56
CA ALA A 48 -6.99 -2.93 -10.87
C ALA A 48 -6.51 -2.96 -9.40
N ALA A 49 -5.31 -2.41 -9.14
CA ALA A 49 -4.74 -2.33 -7.80
C ALA A 49 -5.62 -1.54 -6.81
N VAL A 50 -6.41 -0.58 -7.31
CA VAL A 50 -7.38 0.20 -6.51
C VAL A 50 -8.36 -0.70 -5.77
N GLN A 51 -8.77 -1.81 -6.39
CA GLN A 51 -9.69 -2.78 -5.76
C GLN A 51 -8.94 -3.93 -5.10
N ASP A 52 -7.83 -4.37 -5.68
CA ASP A 52 -7.13 -5.56 -5.23
C ASP A 52 -6.30 -5.33 -3.96
N ILE A 53 -5.65 -4.17 -3.82
CA ILE A 53 -4.78 -3.86 -2.68
C ILE A 53 -5.56 -3.76 -1.37
N PRO A 54 -6.68 -3.02 -1.26
CA PRO A 54 -7.46 -2.98 -0.03
C PRO A 54 -8.05 -4.35 0.35
N ARG A 55 -8.45 -5.15 -0.66
CA ARG A 55 -8.93 -6.53 -0.44
C ARG A 55 -7.81 -7.44 0.07
N TRP A 56 -6.63 -7.36 -0.55
CA TRP A 56 -5.45 -8.10 -0.13
C TRP A 56 -5.05 -7.71 1.29
N ALA A 57 -4.94 -6.41 1.60
CA ALA A 57 -4.57 -5.92 2.93
C ALA A 57 -5.53 -6.48 4.00
N LYS A 58 -6.84 -6.40 3.77
CA LYS A 58 -7.85 -6.96 4.69
C LYS A 58 -7.72 -8.47 4.85
N ARG A 59 -7.44 -9.21 3.77
CA ARG A 59 -7.28 -10.68 3.79
C ARG A 59 -5.97 -11.11 4.47
N ALA A 60 -4.91 -10.34 4.27
CA ALA A 60 -3.59 -10.57 4.87
C ALA A 60 -3.52 -10.14 6.34
N GLY A 61 -4.57 -9.52 6.89
CA GLY A 61 -4.60 -9.04 8.27
C GLY A 61 -3.94 -7.68 8.47
N HIS A 62 -3.64 -6.96 7.38
CA HIS A 62 -3.06 -5.62 7.42
C HIS A 62 -4.13 -4.52 7.42
N HIS A 63 -3.74 -3.33 7.88
CA HIS A 63 -4.61 -2.18 7.98
C HIS A 63 -4.39 -1.24 6.80
N PHE A 64 -5.34 -1.21 5.89
CA PHE A 64 -5.37 -0.19 4.85
C PHE A 64 -5.72 1.17 5.47
N LEU A 65 -4.86 2.17 5.30
CA LEU A 65 -5.01 3.50 5.90
C LEU A 65 -5.62 4.50 4.92
N LYS A 66 -5.09 4.56 3.69
CA LYS A 66 -5.45 5.61 2.74
C LYS A 66 -5.16 5.19 1.30
N LEU A 67 -6.01 5.65 0.39
CA LEU A 67 -5.79 5.66 -1.05
C LEU A 67 -5.99 7.08 -1.55
N TRP A 68 -5.09 7.54 -2.41
CA TRP A 68 -5.28 8.77 -3.16
C TRP A 68 -4.66 8.63 -4.54
N LYS A 69 -5.05 9.51 -5.45
CA LYS A 69 -4.53 9.55 -6.81
C LYS A 69 -3.75 10.85 -6.98
N GLU A 70 -2.53 10.76 -7.52
CA GLU A 70 -1.72 11.91 -7.93
C GLU A 70 -1.39 11.75 -9.42
N GLY A 71 -1.97 12.63 -10.25
CA GLY A 71 -1.84 12.53 -11.70
C GLY A 71 -2.45 11.22 -12.23
N ASP A 72 -1.59 10.38 -12.80
CA ASP A 72 -1.94 9.06 -13.34
C ASP A 72 -1.54 7.90 -12.41
N HIS A 73 -1.02 8.20 -11.22
CA HIS A 73 -0.59 7.19 -10.26
C HIS A 73 -1.53 7.12 -9.06
N TYR A 74 -1.72 5.90 -8.55
CA TYR A 74 -2.45 5.58 -7.35
C TYR A 74 -1.47 5.29 -6.21
N HIS A 75 -1.67 5.96 -5.09
CA HIS A 75 -0.88 5.80 -3.88
C HIS A 75 -1.71 5.12 -2.80
N PHE A 76 -1.10 4.14 -2.12
CA PHE A 76 -1.72 3.33 -1.08
C PHE A 76 -0.86 3.40 0.17
N LEU A 77 -1.46 3.73 1.32
CA LEU A 77 -0.83 3.57 2.62
C LEU A 77 -1.42 2.35 3.31
N ILE A 78 -0.54 1.40 3.62
CA ILE A 78 -0.90 0.13 4.25
C ILE A 78 -0.02 -0.05 5.48
N ARG A 79 -0.64 -0.21 6.64
CA ARG A 79 0.05 -0.51 7.88
C ARG A 79 0.08 -2.01 8.11
N LYS A 80 1.25 -2.56 8.43
CA LYS A 80 1.38 -3.97 8.79
C LYS A 80 0.57 -4.25 10.05
N GLY A 81 -0.52 -4.99 9.86
CA GLY A 81 -1.19 -5.71 10.93
C GLY A 81 -0.54 -7.07 11.12
N THR A 82 -0.67 -7.58 12.35
CA THR A 82 -0.16 -8.85 12.90
C THR A 82 0.36 -9.87 11.91
#